data_AF-A0A3C0QER2-F1
#
_entry.id   AF-A0A3C0QER2-F1
#
_cell.length_a   1.000
_cell.length_b   1.000
_cell.length_c   1.000
_cell.angle_alpha   90.00
_cell.angle_beta   90.00
_cell.angle_gamma   90.00
#
_symmetry.space_group_name_H-M   'P 1'
#
loop_
_entity.id
_entity.type
_entity.pdbx_description
1 polymer ?
#
loop_
_entity_poly.entity_id
_entity_poly.type
_entity_poly.pdbx_seq_one_letter_code
_entity_poly.pdbx_strand_id
1 'polypeptide(L)'
;MKPELMALREFEKDEVFACISGLIKSAGQIDDSYKQEAVSWYCESVCRMAEAAEMMGINGNIWQSWIAMLFAKSETTFSLAQERRKELSGTLSRLVKEDIETIRFYFYFDLDLIDEDLEVSAFGRYGDYKPLNLENGALDRSSGHIVREFANALRKSADTDDFYKKILEFHYKHGSGQFALNKAFRWDGKRGELIPVTHTEKISLEGLVGYEQQKKILVDNTVAF
;
A
#
# COMPACT_ATOMS: atom_id res chain seq x y z
N MET A 1 1.45 24.56 10.02
CA MET A 1 1.77 24.09 8.66
C MET A 1 2.77 22.95 8.79
N LYS A 2 2.43 21.73 8.36
CA LYS A 2 3.37 20.60 8.42
C LYS A 2 4.37 20.65 7.26
N PRO A 3 5.63 20.27 7.48
CA PRO A 3 6.70 20.38 6.48
C PRO A 3 6.43 19.48 5.25
N GLU A 4 7.02 19.86 4.11
CA GLU A 4 7.10 19.00 2.92
C GLU A 4 7.94 17.75 3.21
N LEU A 5 7.64 16.65 2.51
CA LEU A 5 8.41 15.41 2.66
C LEU A 5 9.77 15.55 1.96
N MET A 6 10.83 15.08 2.63
CA MET A 6 12.21 15.21 2.13
C MET A 6 12.77 13.87 1.63
N ALA A 7 12.86 12.90 2.52
CA ALA A 7 13.36 11.56 2.23
C ALA A 7 12.29 10.65 1.57
N LEU A 8 11.02 10.88 1.88
CA LEU A 8 9.86 10.17 1.35
C LEU A 8 9.07 11.01 0.34
N ARG A 9 9.75 11.97 -0.31
CA ARG A 9 9.17 12.88 -1.30
C ARG A 9 8.49 12.17 -2.48
N GLU A 10 8.87 10.94 -2.79
CA GLU A 10 8.18 10.13 -3.81
C GLU A 10 6.68 9.97 -3.55
N PHE A 11 6.23 10.05 -2.28
CA PHE A 11 4.81 10.04 -1.93
C PHE A 11 4.08 11.27 -2.50
N GLU A 12 4.73 12.43 -2.55
CA GLU A 12 4.12 13.66 -3.09
C GLU A 12 4.00 13.64 -4.62
N LYS A 13 4.58 12.64 -5.30
CA LYS A 13 4.36 12.41 -6.73
C LYS A 13 3.12 11.55 -7.01
N ASP A 14 2.60 10.86 -6.00
CA ASP A 14 1.33 10.15 -6.12
C ASP A 14 0.18 11.17 -6.09
N GLU A 15 -0.63 11.18 -7.15
CA GLU A 15 -1.68 12.19 -7.35
C GLU A 15 -2.74 12.15 -6.23
N VAL A 16 -3.10 10.95 -5.77
CA VAL A 16 -4.07 10.78 -4.68
C VAL A 16 -3.50 11.33 -3.38
N PHE A 17 -2.27 10.96 -3.02
CA PHE A 17 -1.62 11.47 -1.82
C PHE A 17 -1.41 12.99 -1.87
N ALA A 18 -0.97 13.53 -3.01
CA ALA A 18 -0.77 14.97 -3.18
C ALA A 18 -2.08 15.74 -3.05
N CYS A 19 -3.17 15.24 -3.65
CA CYS A 19 -4.50 15.82 -3.53
C CYS A 19 -4.98 15.82 -2.07
N ILE A 20 -5.01 14.64 -1.43
CA ILE A 20 -5.53 14.49 -0.06
C ILE A 20 -4.69 15.28 0.94
N SER A 21 -3.36 15.18 0.88
CA SER A 21 -2.49 15.94 1.78
C SER A 21 -2.58 17.45 1.56
N GLY A 22 -2.81 17.90 0.32
CA GLY A 22 -3.09 19.29 -0.01
C GLY A 22 -4.39 19.78 0.63
N LEU A 23 -5.48 19.01 0.48
CA LEU A 23 -6.77 19.32 1.10
C LEU A 23 -6.68 19.34 2.63
N ILE A 24 -5.96 18.39 3.24
CA ILE A 24 -5.71 18.39 4.69
C ILE A 24 -4.96 19.65 5.13
N LYS A 25 -3.98 20.12 4.36
CA LYS A 25 -3.22 21.35 4.67
C LYS A 25 -4.08 22.62 4.54
N SER A 26 -5.05 22.61 3.63
CA SER A 26 -5.92 23.74 3.30
C SER A 26 -7.29 23.68 3.97
N ALA A 27 -7.57 22.67 4.80
CA ALA A 27 -8.86 22.46 5.44
C ALA A 27 -9.31 23.71 6.23
N GLY A 28 -10.55 24.14 6.01
CA GLY A 28 -11.12 25.36 6.60
C GLY A 28 -10.60 26.68 5.99
N GLN A 29 -9.84 26.61 4.89
CA GLN A 29 -9.35 27.76 4.13
C GLN A 29 -9.74 27.70 2.63
N ILE A 30 -10.57 26.74 2.25
CA ILE A 30 -11.05 26.56 0.87
C ILE A 30 -12.12 27.63 0.60
N ASP A 31 -11.85 28.53 -0.35
CA ASP A 31 -12.84 29.51 -0.78
C ASP A 31 -13.87 28.91 -1.76
N ASP A 32 -15.02 29.58 -1.89
CA ASP A 32 -16.12 29.13 -2.76
C ASP A 32 -15.72 29.03 -4.24
N SER A 33 -14.71 29.79 -4.68
CA SER A 33 -14.26 29.77 -6.08
C SER A 33 -13.47 28.51 -6.42
N TYR A 34 -12.78 27.93 -5.43
CA TYR A 34 -11.98 26.72 -5.56
C TYR A 34 -12.72 25.45 -5.11
N LYS A 35 -13.79 25.59 -4.32
CA LYS A 35 -14.54 24.47 -3.71
C LYS A 35 -15.02 23.44 -4.73
N GLN A 36 -15.51 23.87 -5.91
CA GLN A 36 -16.00 22.93 -6.92
C GLN A 36 -14.89 22.06 -7.54
N GLU A 37 -13.70 22.63 -7.77
CA GLU A 37 -12.56 21.88 -8.27
C GLU A 37 -12.03 20.92 -7.21
N ALA A 38 -11.93 21.39 -5.96
CA ALA A 38 -11.55 20.59 -4.80
C ALA A 38 -12.47 19.36 -4.62
N VAL A 39 -13.81 19.55 -4.73
CA VAL A 39 -14.80 18.47 -4.71
C VAL A 39 -14.50 17.42 -5.78
N SER A 40 -14.22 17.86 -7.01
CA SER A 40 -13.94 16.96 -8.13
C SER A 40 -12.70 16.11 -7.88
N TRP A 41 -11.57 16.74 -7.54
CA TRP A 41 -10.31 16.02 -7.28
C TRP A 41 -10.39 15.12 -6.05
N TYR A 42 -11.11 15.55 -5.02
CA TYR A 42 -11.31 14.75 -3.82
C TYR A 42 -12.16 13.50 -4.12
N CYS A 43 -13.29 13.66 -4.80
CA CYS A 43 -14.13 12.52 -5.21
C CYS A 43 -13.36 11.53 -6.09
N GLU A 44 -12.59 12.04 -7.06
CA GLU A 44 -11.73 11.22 -7.93
C GLU A 44 -10.69 10.45 -7.11
N SER A 45 -10.04 11.11 -6.15
CA SER A 45 -9.06 10.47 -5.26
C SER A 45 -9.69 9.35 -4.43
N VAL A 46 -10.88 9.57 -3.88
CA VAL A 46 -11.64 8.55 -3.14
C VAL A 46 -12.02 7.37 -4.04
N CYS A 47 -12.51 7.62 -5.26
CA CYS A 47 -12.82 6.58 -6.23
C CYS A 47 -11.60 5.73 -6.58
N ARG A 48 -10.45 6.35 -6.87
CA ARG A 48 -9.20 5.63 -7.17
C ARG A 48 -8.73 4.75 -6.02
N MET A 49 -8.87 5.22 -4.77
CA MET A 49 -8.59 4.41 -3.58
C MET A 49 -9.53 3.21 -3.49
N ALA A 50 -10.83 3.41 -3.72
CA ALA A 50 -11.84 2.34 -3.71
C ALA A 50 -11.60 1.31 -4.82
N GLU A 51 -11.28 1.75 -6.04
CA GLU A 51 -10.94 0.87 -7.17
C GLU A 51 -9.72 0.00 -6.86
N ALA A 52 -8.65 0.59 -6.31
CA ALA A 52 -7.48 -0.17 -5.90
C ALA A 52 -7.82 -1.18 -4.79
N ALA A 53 -8.66 -0.80 -3.83
CA ALA A 53 -9.13 -1.70 -2.78
C ALA A 53 -9.94 -2.88 -3.37
N GLU A 54 -10.81 -2.64 -4.35
CA GLU A 54 -11.55 -3.69 -5.05
C GLU A 54 -10.63 -4.66 -5.81
N MET A 55 -9.74 -4.10 -6.65
CA MET A 55 -8.82 -4.86 -7.49
C MET A 55 -7.90 -5.75 -6.65
N MET A 56 -7.39 -5.22 -5.54
CA MET A 56 -6.49 -5.94 -4.63
C MET A 56 -7.24 -6.78 -3.59
N GLY A 57 -8.56 -6.62 -3.44
CA GLY A 57 -9.33 -7.29 -2.40
C GLY A 57 -9.03 -6.82 -0.98
N ILE A 58 -8.64 -5.55 -0.84
CA ILE A 58 -8.37 -4.93 0.45
C ILE A 58 -9.69 -4.46 1.06
N ASN A 59 -9.91 -4.77 2.33
CA ASN A 59 -11.07 -4.31 3.08
C ASN A 59 -10.68 -3.39 4.25
N GLY A 60 -11.61 -2.54 4.68
CA GLY A 60 -11.42 -1.55 5.73
C GLY A 60 -11.06 -0.16 5.19
N ASN A 61 -10.40 0.65 6.02
CA ASN A 61 -10.06 2.04 5.70
C ASN A 61 -9.18 2.15 4.44
N ILE A 62 -9.73 2.72 3.37
CA ILE A 62 -9.06 2.83 2.05
C ILE A 62 -7.88 3.80 2.07
N TRP A 63 -7.94 4.88 2.85
CA TRP A 63 -6.86 5.87 2.91
C TRP A 63 -5.62 5.31 3.60
N GLN A 64 -5.81 4.64 4.73
CA GLN A 64 -4.74 3.94 5.44
C GLN A 64 -4.15 2.83 4.59
N SER A 65 -4.99 2.13 3.83
CA SER A 65 -4.56 1.10 2.89
C SER A 65 -3.75 1.71 1.74
N TRP A 66 -4.15 2.87 1.22
CA TRP A 66 -3.42 3.61 0.19
C TRP A 66 -2.03 4.01 0.67
N ILE A 67 -1.90 4.62 1.87
CA ILE A 67 -0.59 4.95 2.44
C ILE A 67 0.29 3.70 2.61
N ALA A 68 -0.28 2.59 3.08
CA ALA A 68 0.46 1.32 3.18
C ALA A 68 0.92 0.81 1.80
N MET A 69 0.10 0.99 0.74
CA MET A 69 0.50 0.68 -0.63
C MET A 69 1.64 1.57 -1.12
N LEU A 70 1.64 2.85 -0.77
CA LEU A 70 2.72 3.76 -1.15
C LEU A 70 4.04 3.30 -0.55
N PHE A 71 4.07 2.96 0.75
CA PHE A 71 5.27 2.37 1.36
C PHE A 71 5.71 1.08 0.66
N ALA A 72 4.76 0.20 0.35
CA ALA A 72 5.09 -1.07 -0.29
C ALA A 72 5.64 -0.89 -1.72
N LYS A 73 5.11 0.07 -2.48
CA LYS A 73 5.47 0.33 -3.88
C LYS A 73 6.66 1.26 -4.05
N SER A 74 6.92 2.14 -3.08
CA SER A 74 7.98 3.13 -3.19
C SER A 74 9.35 2.49 -2.99
N GLU A 75 10.18 2.52 -4.02
CA GLU A 75 11.62 2.29 -3.89
C GLU A 75 12.29 3.63 -3.59
N THR A 76 12.69 3.82 -2.33
CA THR A 76 13.41 5.02 -1.88
C THR A 76 14.83 4.63 -1.50
N THR A 77 15.74 5.60 -1.45
CA THR A 77 17.10 5.37 -0.90
C THR A 77 17.04 4.76 0.51
N PHE A 78 16.02 5.12 1.28
CA PHE A 78 15.75 4.54 2.59
C PHE A 78 15.34 3.06 2.49
N SER A 79 14.32 2.71 1.70
CA SER A 79 13.86 1.32 1.60
C SER A 79 14.95 0.39 1.07
N LEU A 80 15.72 0.83 0.08
CA LEU A 80 16.87 0.08 -0.46
C LEU A 80 18.01 -0.07 0.55
N ALA A 81 18.24 0.94 1.40
CA ALA A 81 19.25 0.84 2.46
C ALA A 81 18.85 -0.18 3.55
N GLN A 82 17.55 -0.35 3.81
CA GLN A 82 17.03 -1.34 4.76
C GLN A 82 17.25 -2.79 4.31
N GLU A 83 17.25 -3.06 2.99
CA GLU A 83 17.53 -4.40 2.46
C GLU A 83 18.92 -4.93 2.88
N ARG A 84 19.86 -4.02 3.17
CA ARG A 84 21.21 -4.36 3.64
C ARG A 84 21.26 -4.79 5.11
N ARG A 85 20.13 -4.76 5.84
CA ARG A 85 19.96 -5.24 7.22
C ARG A 85 20.95 -4.62 8.20
N LYS A 86 21.21 -3.32 8.06
CA LYS A 86 22.07 -2.54 8.95
C LYS A 86 21.28 -1.38 9.53
N GLU A 87 21.62 -1.04 10.77
CA GLU A 87 21.08 0.16 11.40
C GLU A 87 21.45 1.40 10.58
N LEU A 88 20.45 2.21 10.24
CA LEU A 88 20.67 3.44 9.49
C LEU A 88 20.96 4.58 10.46
N SER A 89 22.16 5.15 10.36
CA SER A 89 22.57 6.37 11.04
C SER A 89 22.81 7.53 10.06
N GLY A 90 22.81 8.76 10.56
CA GLY A 90 23.16 9.95 9.79
C GLY A 90 21.95 10.72 9.23
N THR A 91 22.21 11.68 8.34
CA THR A 91 21.22 12.68 7.89
C THR A 91 19.96 12.06 7.30
N LEU A 92 20.10 11.05 6.43
CA LEU A 92 18.95 10.39 5.81
C LEU A 92 18.04 9.72 6.86
N SER A 93 18.63 9.06 7.86
CA SER A 93 17.87 8.41 8.94
C SER A 93 17.03 9.42 9.74
N ARG A 94 17.61 10.59 10.05
CA ARG A 94 16.89 11.68 10.74
C ARG A 94 15.73 12.22 9.87
N LEU A 95 15.98 12.52 8.61
CA LEU A 95 14.95 13.04 7.70
C LEU A 95 13.81 12.04 7.48
N VAL A 96 14.11 10.74 7.40
CA VAL A 96 13.07 9.71 7.30
C VAL A 96 12.19 9.70 8.54
N LYS A 97 12.76 9.84 9.74
CA LYS A 97 11.95 9.91 10.97
C LYS A 97 11.03 11.12 10.98
N GLU A 98 11.52 12.30 10.59
CA GLU A 98 10.73 13.53 10.46
C GLU A 98 9.57 13.37 9.44
N ASP A 99 9.86 12.76 8.29
CA ASP A 99 8.84 12.46 7.29
C ASP A 99 7.80 11.44 7.80
N ILE A 100 8.23 10.44 8.57
CA ILE A 100 7.34 9.41 9.12
C ILE A 100 6.41 9.99 10.19
N GLU A 101 6.84 10.96 10.99
CA GLU A 101 5.93 11.71 11.87
C GLU A 101 4.83 12.42 11.06
N THR A 102 5.20 12.99 9.92
CA THR A 102 4.27 13.69 9.02
C THR A 102 3.31 12.70 8.35
N ILE A 103 3.80 11.58 7.83
CA ILE A 103 2.98 10.53 7.22
C ILE A 103 2.07 9.88 8.25
N ARG A 104 2.54 9.63 9.48
CA ARG A 104 1.72 9.07 10.56
C ARG A 104 0.54 9.99 10.85
N PHE A 105 0.74 11.31 10.85
CA PHE A 105 -0.37 12.24 10.98
C PHE A 105 -1.39 12.10 9.86
N TYR A 106 -0.95 12.05 8.59
CA TYR A 106 -1.86 11.84 7.47
C TYR A 106 -2.59 10.50 7.59
N PHE A 107 -1.89 9.43 7.99
CA PHE A 107 -2.45 8.09 8.17
C PHE A 107 -3.62 8.03 9.17
N TYR A 108 -3.55 8.84 10.23
CA TYR A 108 -4.60 8.93 11.25
C TYR A 108 -5.55 10.11 11.04
N PHE A 109 -5.41 10.87 9.96
CA PHE A 109 -6.32 11.96 9.66
C PHE A 109 -7.72 11.42 9.31
N ASP A 110 -8.75 12.02 9.87
CA ASP A 110 -10.13 11.67 9.63
C ASP A 110 -10.65 12.37 8.37
N LEU A 111 -10.79 11.63 7.26
CA LEU A 111 -11.23 12.20 5.99
C LEU A 111 -12.72 12.56 5.97
N ASP A 112 -13.51 12.12 6.96
CA ASP A 112 -14.89 12.61 7.11
C ASP A 112 -14.91 14.14 7.37
N LEU A 113 -13.83 14.71 7.92
CA LEU A 113 -13.68 16.16 8.06
C LEU A 113 -13.54 16.88 6.69
N ILE A 114 -12.98 16.22 5.68
CA ILE A 114 -12.90 16.77 4.32
C ILE A 114 -14.26 16.62 3.61
N ASP A 115 -14.97 15.51 3.85
CA ASP A 115 -16.36 15.35 3.41
C ASP A 115 -17.23 16.51 3.94
N GLU A 116 -17.09 16.87 5.22
CA GLU A 116 -17.80 17.99 5.85
C GLU A 116 -17.45 19.35 5.24
N ASP A 117 -16.15 19.68 5.10
CA ASP A 117 -15.69 20.98 4.55
C ASP A 117 -16.15 21.19 3.09
N LEU A 118 -16.16 20.11 2.32
CA LEU A 118 -16.56 20.09 0.91
C LEU A 118 -18.06 19.85 0.69
N GLU A 119 -18.84 19.59 1.75
CA GLU A 119 -20.27 19.27 1.70
C GLU A 119 -20.60 18.08 0.78
N VAL A 120 -19.78 17.03 0.86
CA VAL A 120 -19.96 15.77 0.12
C VAL A 120 -19.98 14.58 1.07
N SER A 121 -20.15 13.38 0.52
CA SER A 121 -20.09 12.12 1.27
C SER A 121 -19.29 11.09 0.47
N ALA A 122 -18.10 11.47 0.02
CA ALA A 122 -17.26 10.59 -0.79
C ALA A 122 -16.62 9.54 0.11
N PHE A 123 -15.86 9.96 1.12
CA PHE A 123 -15.21 9.05 2.04
C PHE A 123 -16.21 8.35 2.96
N GLY A 124 -17.30 9.01 3.39
CA GLY A 124 -18.36 8.35 4.16
C GLY A 124 -19.02 7.16 3.44
N ARG A 125 -19.00 7.13 2.09
CA ARG A 125 -19.54 6.02 1.28
C ARG A 125 -18.53 4.92 1.00
N TYR A 126 -17.26 5.27 0.78
CA TYR A 126 -16.23 4.33 0.32
C TYR A 126 -15.17 3.99 1.38
N GLY A 127 -15.11 4.76 2.47
CA GLY A 127 -14.04 4.76 3.46
C GLY A 127 -13.82 3.40 4.12
N ASP A 128 -14.89 2.77 4.65
CA ASP A 128 -14.88 1.39 5.15
C ASP A 128 -15.22 0.41 4.02
N TYR A 129 -14.23 0.13 3.17
CA TYR A 129 -14.46 -0.60 1.93
C TYR A 129 -14.61 -2.11 2.15
N LYS A 130 -15.55 -2.71 1.42
CA LYS A 130 -15.79 -4.15 1.41
C LYS A 130 -15.83 -4.64 -0.04
N PRO A 131 -14.76 -5.30 -0.51
CA PRO A 131 -14.70 -5.80 -1.88
C PRO A 131 -15.79 -6.82 -2.19
N LEU A 132 -16.15 -6.93 -3.46
CA LEU A 132 -17.12 -7.93 -3.92
C LEU A 132 -16.60 -9.34 -3.63
N ASN A 133 -17.53 -10.24 -3.27
CA ASN A 133 -17.24 -11.66 -3.16
C ASN A 133 -17.42 -12.29 -4.54
N LEU A 134 -16.33 -12.44 -5.30
CA LEU A 134 -16.37 -12.99 -6.65
C LEU A 134 -16.26 -14.51 -6.58
N GLU A 135 -17.31 -15.22 -7.02
CA GLU A 135 -17.23 -16.64 -7.29
C GLU A 135 -16.24 -16.85 -8.45
N ASN A 136 -15.20 -17.68 -8.22
CA ASN A 136 -14.17 -18.09 -9.19
C ASN A 136 -12.90 -17.21 -9.35
N GLY A 137 -12.54 -16.38 -8.36
CA GLY A 137 -11.18 -15.84 -8.31
C GLY A 137 -10.78 -14.91 -9.47
N ALA A 138 -11.74 -14.23 -10.09
CA ALA A 138 -11.55 -13.36 -11.25
C ALA A 138 -10.57 -12.18 -11.03
N LEU A 139 -10.17 -11.92 -9.78
CA LEU A 139 -9.11 -10.98 -9.42
C LEU A 139 -8.11 -11.71 -8.51
N ASP A 140 -6.83 -11.71 -8.88
CA ASP A 140 -5.76 -12.19 -8.00
C ASP A 140 -5.53 -11.16 -6.88
N ARG A 141 -6.11 -11.46 -5.72
CA ARG A 141 -6.02 -10.66 -4.49
C ARG A 141 -4.80 -11.03 -3.63
N SER A 142 -3.84 -11.77 -4.20
CA SER A 142 -2.71 -12.30 -3.44
C SER A 142 -1.76 -11.24 -2.89
N SER A 143 -1.71 -10.03 -3.45
CA SER A 143 -0.92 -8.92 -2.94
C SER A 143 -1.69 -8.06 -1.93
N GLY A 144 -3.02 -8.00 -2.03
CA GLY A 144 -3.86 -7.19 -1.14
C GLY A 144 -3.82 -7.64 0.31
N HIS A 145 -3.68 -8.95 0.59
CA HIS A 145 -3.53 -9.39 1.98
C HIS A 145 -2.26 -8.86 2.65
N ILE A 146 -1.15 -8.71 1.91
CA ILE A 146 0.13 -8.16 2.42
C ILE A 146 -0.07 -6.70 2.81
N VAL A 147 -0.68 -5.91 1.91
CA VAL A 147 -1.00 -4.50 2.16
C VAL A 147 -1.95 -4.36 3.35
N ARG A 148 -2.99 -5.18 3.41
CA ARG A 148 -3.97 -5.15 4.51
C ARG A 148 -3.33 -5.48 5.85
N GLU A 149 -2.52 -6.53 5.91
CA GLU A 149 -1.79 -6.89 7.14
C GLU A 149 -0.85 -5.76 7.57
N PHE A 150 -0.19 -5.11 6.61
CA PHE A 150 0.68 -3.98 6.89
C PHE A 150 -0.10 -2.75 7.39
N ALA A 151 -1.17 -2.34 6.72
CA ALA A 151 -2.04 -1.25 7.17
C ALA A 151 -2.61 -1.51 8.58
N ASN A 152 -2.98 -2.76 8.87
CA ASN A 152 -3.44 -3.17 10.20
C ASN A 152 -2.31 -3.11 11.25
N ALA A 153 -1.07 -3.43 10.89
CA ALA A 153 0.07 -3.30 11.78
C ALA A 153 0.37 -1.82 12.08
N LEU A 154 0.34 -0.96 11.05
CA LEU A 154 0.49 0.49 11.18
C LEU A 154 -0.60 1.10 12.08
N ARG A 155 -1.87 0.70 11.92
CA ARG A 155 -2.99 1.18 12.75
C ARG A 155 -2.84 0.82 14.23
N LYS A 156 -2.12 -0.24 14.56
CA LYS A 156 -1.87 -0.69 15.93
C LYS A 156 -0.66 -0.02 16.57
N SER A 157 0.05 0.86 15.85
CA SER A 157 1.24 1.52 16.36
C SER A 157 0.91 2.44 17.54
N ALA A 158 1.64 2.33 18.64
CA ALA A 158 1.42 3.22 19.80
C ALA A 158 1.82 4.68 19.50
N ASP A 159 2.98 4.87 18.88
CA ASP A 159 3.60 6.16 18.62
C ASP A 159 4.33 6.17 17.27
N THR A 160 5.10 7.22 16.99
CA THR A 160 5.90 7.33 15.77
C THR A 160 6.99 6.28 15.69
N ASP A 161 7.68 5.97 16.80
CA ASP A 161 8.79 5.02 16.79
C ASP A 161 8.28 3.59 16.51
N ASP A 162 7.14 3.20 17.08
CA ASP A 162 6.50 1.93 16.76
C ASP A 162 5.99 1.91 15.31
N PHE A 163 5.40 3.01 14.81
CA PHE A 163 4.99 3.12 13.41
C PHE A 163 6.18 2.96 12.46
N TYR A 164 7.31 3.60 12.76
CA TYR A 164 8.57 3.43 12.05
C TYR A 164 9.06 1.98 12.09
N LYS A 165 9.04 1.35 13.27
CA LYS A 165 9.43 -0.06 13.43
C LYS A 165 8.58 -1.00 12.58
N LYS A 166 7.27 -0.76 12.46
CA LYS A 166 6.39 -1.56 11.59
C LYS A 166 6.74 -1.40 10.10
N ILE A 167 7.13 -0.21 9.66
CA ILE A 167 7.64 0.03 8.30
C ILE A 167 8.94 -0.75 8.07
N LEU A 168 9.86 -0.73 9.04
CA LEU A 168 11.11 -1.49 8.98
C LEU A 168 10.86 -3.00 8.90
N GLU A 169 10.00 -3.52 9.77
CA GLU A 169 9.62 -4.95 9.79
C GLU A 169 9.01 -5.38 8.46
N PHE A 170 8.17 -4.52 7.85
CA PHE A 170 7.59 -4.75 6.54
C PHE A 170 8.67 -4.87 5.46
N HIS A 171 9.53 -3.85 5.32
CA HIS A 171 10.59 -3.86 4.30
C HIS A 171 11.61 -4.98 4.51
N TYR A 172 11.89 -5.35 5.77
CA TYR A 172 12.76 -6.48 6.07
C TYR A 172 12.17 -7.81 5.56
N LYS A 173 10.86 -8.01 5.71
CA LYS A 173 10.16 -9.25 5.34
C LYS A 173 9.81 -9.34 3.86
N HIS A 174 9.41 -8.22 3.28
CA HIS A 174 8.84 -8.17 1.93
C HIS A 174 9.75 -7.48 0.90
N GLY A 175 10.71 -6.65 1.32
CA GLY A 175 11.50 -5.81 0.42
C GLY A 175 10.76 -4.52 0.05
N SER A 176 11.02 -3.98 -1.14
CA SER A 176 10.33 -2.80 -1.68
C SER A 176 9.96 -2.95 -3.15
N GLY A 177 9.09 -2.07 -3.64
CA GLY A 177 8.73 -2.00 -5.05
C GLY A 177 7.96 -3.22 -5.56
N GLN A 178 8.23 -3.59 -6.81
CA GLN A 178 7.53 -4.70 -7.46
C GLN A 178 7.76 -6.04 -6.76
N PHE A 179 8.90 -6.20 -6.08
CA PHE A 179 9.27 -7.41 -5.34
C PHE A 179 8.51 -7.57 -4.03
N ALA A 180 8.06 -6.48 -3.42
CA ALA A 180 7.31 -6.53 -2.17
C ALA A 180 5.89 -7.08 -2.32
N LEU A 181 5.28 -6.86 -3.48
CA LEU A 181 3.86 -7.13 -3.69
C LEU A 181 3.58 -8.36 -4.55
N ASN A 182 4.58 -8.91 -5.27
CA ASN A 182 4.34 -9.99 -6.22
C ASN A 182 5.12 -11.25 -5.86
N LYS A 183 4.44 -12.40 -5.95
CA LYS A 183 5.01 -13.71 -5.59
C LYS A 183 5.80 -14.35 -6.72
N ALA A 184 5.52 -13.96 -7.96
CA ALA A 184 6.10 -14.56 -9.15
C ALA A 184 6.39 -13.49 -10.20
N PHE A 185 7.46 -13.72 -10.96
CA PHE A 185 7.92 -12.85 -12.02
C PHE A 185 8.24 -13.68 -13.25
N ARG A 186 8.05 -13.08 -14.42
CA ARG A 186 8.56 -13.62 -15.68
C ARG A 186 9.60 -12.68 -16.26
N TRP A 187 10.58 -13.23 -16.97
CA TRP A 187 11.55 -12.43 -17.70
C TRP A 187 10.94 -11.90 -19.01
N ASP A 188 10.99 -10.60 -19.22
CA ASP A 188 10.72 -9.99 -20.52
C ASP A 188 12.04 -9.77 -21.26
N GLY A 189 12.35 -10.65 -22.22
CA GLY A 189 13.58 -10.56 -23.00
C GLY A 189 13.68 -9.34 -23.93
N LYS A 190 12.57 -8.66 -24.23
CA LYS A 190 12.60 -7.43 -25.05
C LYS A 190 12.94 -6.21 -24.20
N ARG A 191 12.40 -6.14 -22.98
CA ARG A 191 12.64 -5.04 -22.04
C ARG A 191 13.88 -5.27 -21.17
N GLY A 192 14.34 -6.52 -21.07
CA GLY A 192 15.47 -6.89 -20.23
C GLY A 192 15.16 -6.77 -18.73
N GLU A 193 13.91 -7.02 -18.34
CA GLU A 193 13.46 -6.84 -16.95
C GLU A 193 12.56 -7.98 -16.47
N LEU A 194 12.48 -8.14 -15.15
CA LEU A 194 11.48 -8.98 -14.51
C LEU A 194 10.17 -8.21 -14.43
N ILE A 195 9.10 -8.80 -14.96
CA ILE A 195 7.75 -8.25 -14.84
C ILE A 195 6.88 -9.14 -13.96
N PRO A 196 6.05 -8.55 -13.08
CA PRO A 196 5.16 -9.30 -12.22
C PRO A 196 4.22 -10.22 -13.00
N VAL A 197 4.03 -11.44 -12.47
CA VAL A 197 2.88 -12.27 -12.84
C VAL A 197 1.74 -11.88 -11.92
N THR A 198 0.83 -11.05 -12.42
CA THR A 198 -0.26 -10.47 -11.64
C THR A 198 -1.41 -11.42 -11.37
N HIS A 199 -1.43 -12.60 -12.00
CA HIS A 199 -2.43 -13.64 -11.79
C HIS A 199 -1.73 -14.96 -11.48
N THR A 200 -1.63 -15.27 -10.20
CA THR A 200 -1.10 -16.54 -9.70
C THR A 200 -2.24 -17.35 -9.10
N GLU A 201 -2.70 -18.38 -9.82
CA GLU A 201 -3.63 -19.34 -9.24
C GLU A 201 -2.95 -20.05 -8.06
N LYS A 202 -3.64 -20.11 -6.93
CA LYS A 202 -3.16 -20.85 -5.76
C LYS A 202 -3.47 -22.34 -5.96
N ILE A 203 -2.68 -23.01 -6.78
CA ILE A 203 -2.79 -24.45 -7.02
C ILE A 203 -2.03 -25.20 -5.91
N SER A 204 -2.73 -26.01 -5.10
CA SER A 204 -2.08 -26.99 -4.21
C SER A 204 -1.80 -28.28 -4.97
N LEU A 205 -0.87 -29.11 -4.46
CA LEU A 205 -0.64 -30.45 -5.04
C LEU A 205 -1.95 -31.27 -5.08
N GLU A 206 -2.86 -31.08 -4.13
CA GLU A 206 -4.17 -31.75 -4.11
C GLU A 206 -5.03 -31.36 -5.31
N GLY A 207 -4.95 -30.11 -5.77
CA GLY A 207 -5.69 -29.60 -6.93
C GLY A 207 -5.22 -30.13 -8.29
N LEU A 208 -4.04 -30.79 -8.36
CA LEU A 208 -3.49 -31.33 -9.60
C LEU A 208 -4.03 -32.73 -9.91
N VAL A 209 -5.20 -32.83 -10.53
CA VAL A 209 -5.80 -34.13 -10.89
C VAL A 209 -4.96 -34.83 -11.97
N GLY A 210 -4.67 -36.13 -11.79
CA GLY A 210 -3.95 -36.96 -12.77
C GLY A 210 -2.43 -37.01 -12.60
N TYR A 211 -1.87 -36.31 -11.61
CA TYR A 211 -0.41 -36.25 -11.35
C TYR A 211 0.04 -37.10 -10.16
N GLU A 212 -0.71 -38.12 -9.77
CA GLU A 212 -0.48 -38.85 -8.50
C GLU A 212 0.91 -39.50 -8.40
N GLN A 213 1.43 -40.02 -9.51
CA GLN A 213 2.77 -40.61 -9.54
C GLN A 213 3.87 -39.54 -9.34
N GLN A 214 3.73 -38.39 -10.00
CA GLN A 214 4.66 -37.27 -9.88
C GLN A 214 4.60 -36.65 -8.48
N LYS A 215 3.40 -36.50 -7.90
CA LYS A 215 3.22 -36.02 -6.52
C LYS A 215 3.95 -36.92 -5.53
N LYS A 216 3.77 -38.25 -5.65
CA LYS A 216 4.41 -39.22 -4.77
C LYS A 216 5.94 -39.13 -4.83
N ILE A 217 6.52 -39.09 -6.02
CA ILE A 217 7.97 -38.94 -6.19
C ILE A 217 8.47 -37.64 -5.54
N LEU A 218 7.74 -36.53 -5.74
CA LEU A 218 8.12 -35.23 -5.16
C LEU A 218 8.10 -35.26 -3.62
N VAL A 219 7.06 -35.85 -3.03
CA VAL A 219 6.91 -36.00 -1.58
C VAL A 219 7.99 -36.91 -1.01
N ASP A 220 8.17 -38.10 -1.59
CA ASP A 220 9.16 -39.09 -1.14
C ASP A 220 10.58 -38.49 -1.16
N ASN A 221 10.93 -37.71 -2.19
CA ASN A 221 12.19 -37.00 -2.25
C ASN A 221 12.29 -35.93 -1.16
N THR A 222 11.24 -35.13 -0.94
CA THR A 222 11.28 -34.02 0.03
C THR A 222 11.37 -34.53 1.48
N VAL A 223 10.81 -35.70 1.78
CA VAL A 223 10.92 -36.34 3.11
C VAL A 223 12.28 -37.02 3.32
N ALA A 224 12.95 -37.42 2.25
CA ALA A 224 14.26 -38.06 2.32
C ALA A 224 15.43 -37.09 2.56
N PHE A 225 15.22 -35.77 2.40
CA PHE A 225 16.19 -34.70 2.66
C PHE A 225 15.83 -33.90 3.91
#